data_AF-A0A7V4V0G5-F1
#
_entry.id   AF-A0A7V4V0G5-F1
#
_cell.length_a   1.000
_cell.length_b   1.000
_cell.length_c   1.000
_cell.angle_alpha   90.00
_cell.angle_beta   90.00
_cell.angle_gamma   90.00
#
_symmetry.space_group_name_H-M   'P 1'
#
loop_
_entity.id
_entity.type
_entity.pdbx_description
1 polymer ?
#
loop_
_entity_poly.entity_id
_entity_poly.type
_entity_poly.pdbx_seq_one_letter_code
_entity_poly.pdbx_strand_id
1 'polypeptide(L)'
;MSYSHTSSKNNTSGVIIKTNFKQSSSGFNRQAIGKSAVANIKYISRQKANEHEEQRDEAISHLYDKEARKLSVDEEKELIELLETKGTTSFRRIMISPEKNTTVQEMAQITKRTLAAFEEKTGKKYDAVFAIHTNTEHTHAHILITSNKYNYLRLSKQELRLLRQTAIQKTNEIHKERQQERSFVQTIQDELEKFTAKFRQDNKELENARI
;
A
#
# COMPACT_ATOMS: atom_id res chain seq x y z
N MET A 1 -22.14 21.77 10.52
CA MET A 1 -22.84 20.93 9.53
C MET A 1 -21.87 19.88 9.01
N SER A 2 -22.05 18.61 9.41
CA SER A 2 -21.21 17.48 9.01
C SER A 2 -21.79 16.86 7.74
N TYR A 3 -21.05 16.92 6.64
CA TYR A 3 -21.45 16.27 5.39
C TYR A 3 -20.89 14.84 5.37
N SER A 4 -21.75 13.85 5.64
CA SER A 4 -21.49 12.46 5.29
C SER A 4 -21.74 12.30 3.78
N HIS A 5 -20.70 11.95 3.02
CA HIS A 5 -20.87 11.51 1.64
C HIS A 5 -21.05 9.99 1.61
N THR A 6 -22.22 9.58 1.18
CA THR A 6 -22.62 8.20 0.92
C THR A 6 -21.74 7.56 -0.15
N SER A 7 -21.31 6.31 0.09
CA SER A 7 -20.54 5.54 -0.87
C SER A 7 -21.42 5.12 -2.05
N SER A 8 -21.11 5.63 -3.24
CA SER A 8 -21.64 5.13 -4.51
C SER A 8 -21.20 3.68 -4.74
N LYS A 9 -22.11 2.72 -4.54
CA LYS A 9 -21.98 1.34 -5.01
C LYS A 9 -22.09 1.32 -6.53
N ASN A 10 -20.95 1.30 -7.22
CA ASN A 10 -20.78 0.84 -8.60
C ASN A 10 -19.32 0.39 -8.71
N ASN A 11 -18.97 -0.69 -7.98
CA ASN A 11 -17.65 -1.30 -7.99
C ASN A 11 -17.72 -2.54 -8.89
N THR A 12 -17.54 -2.36 -10.20
CA THR A 12 -17.32 -3.48 -11.14
C THR A 12 -15.89 -4.03 -11.05
N SER A 13 -15.09 -3.51 -10.13
CA SER A 13 -13.70 -3.88 -9.88
C SER A 13 -13.49 -3.86 -8.37
N GLY A 14 -13.24 -5.03 -7.79
CA GLY A 14 -13.18 -5.28 -6.36
C GLY A 14 -12.04 -4.58 -5.62
N VAL A 15 -12.02 -3.25 -5.63
CA VAL A 15 -11.10 -2.41 -4.86
C VAL A 15 -11.92 -1.32 -4.16
N ILE A 16 -11.88 -1.29 -2.84
CA ILE A 16 -12.55 -0.28 -2.03
C ILE A 16 -11.57 0.86 -1.76
N ILE A 17 -12.00 2.08 -2.04
CA ILE A 17 -11.21 3.29 -1.77
C ILE A 17 -12.01 4.29 -0.96
N LYS A 18 -11.49 4.60 0.23
CA LYS A 18 -12.04 5.62 1.13
C LYS A 18 -11.06 6.77 1.22
N THR A 19 -11.54 8.00 1.24
CA THR A 19 -10.68 9.17 1.44
C THR A 19 -11.34 10.23 2.31
N ASN A 20 -10.53 10.90 3.11
CA ASN A 20 -10.96 12.00 3.95
C ASN A 20 -9.91 13.12 3.88
N PHE A 21 -10.37 14.37 3.80
CA PHE A 21 -9.51 15.53 3.67
C PHE A 21 -9.67 16.44 4.89
N LYS A 22 -8.56 16.91 5.44
CA LYS A 22 -8.55 17.89 6.53
C LYS A 22 -7.60 19.03 6.16
N GLN A 23 -8.08 20.25 6.38
CA GLN A 23 -7.32 21.48 6.15
C GLN A 23 -7.54 22.44 7.32
N SER A 24 -6.64 23.39 7.48
CA SER A 24 -6.84 24.51 8.40
C SER A 24 -7.94 25.44 7.86
N SER A 25 -8.87 25.88 8.72
CA SER A 25 -9.96 26.79 8.38
C SER A 25 -9.53 28.27 8.28
N SER A 26 -8.37 28.60 8.84
CA SER A 26 -7.68 29.89 8.72
C SER A 26 -6.18 29.60 8.82
N GLY A 27 -5.35 30.18 7.95
CA GLY A 27 -3.93 29.76 7.71
C GLY A 27 -2.97 29.72 8.92
N PHE A 28 -3.44 29.98 10.14
CA PHE A 28 -2.66 30.10 11.36
C PHE A 28 -2.61 28.83 12.23
N ASN A 29 -3.27 27.73 11.88
CA ASN A 29 -3.26 26.53 12.73
C ASN A 29 -2.57 25.31 12.11
N ARG A 30 -1.40 25.50 11.52
CA ARG A 30 -0.60 24.42 10.89
C ARG A 30 -0.19 23.36 11.92
N GLN A 31 0.17 23.77 13.14
CA GLN A 31 0.55 22.84 14.20
C GLN A 31 -0.62 21.95 14.64
N ALA A 32 -1.87 22.45 14.76
CA ALA A 32 -2.99 21.56 15.10
C ALA A 32 -3.32 20.57 13.98
N ILE A 33 -3.20 20.99 12.71
CA ILE A 33 -3.34 20.05 11.59
C ILE A 33 -2.21 19.01 11.61
N GLY A 34 -0.98 19.44 11.91
CA GLY A 34 0.18 18.58 12.12
C GLY A 34 -0.03 17.55 13.24
N LYS A 35 -0.43 17.99 14.43
CA LYS A 35 -0.81 17.10 15.56
C LYS A 35 -1.92 16.12 15.17
N SER A 36 -2.90 16.57 14.40
CA SER A 36 -3.95 15.69 13.88
C SER A 36 -3.42 14.69 12.85
N ALA A 37 -2.44 15.06 12.02
CA ALA A 37 -1.77 14.15 11.09
C ALA A 37 -0.97 13.09 11.86
N VAL A 38 -0.21 13.52 12.88
CA VAL A 38 0.54 12.65 13.79
C VAL A 38 -0.36 11.67 14.53
N ALA A 39 -1.52 12.10 15.02
CA ALA A 39 -2.49 11.20 15.63
C ALA A 39 -2.96 10.12 14.64
N ASN A 40 -3.05 10.43 13.34
CA ASN A 40 -3.34 9.42 12.32
C ASN A 40 -2.16 8.50 12.09
N ILE A 41 -0.92 9.02 12.01
CA ILE A 41 0.30 8.19 11.90
C ILE A 41 0.35 7.20 13.06
N LYS A 42 0.26 7.71 14.30
CA LYS A 42 0.23 6.89 15.52
C LYS A 42 -0.90 5.86 15.48
N TYR A 43 -2.07 6.21 14.95
CA TYR A 43 -3.19 5.24 14.82
C TYR A 43 -2.90 4.15 13.79
N ILE A 44 -2.39 4.51 12.61
CA ILE A 44 -2.15 3.53 11.53
C ILE A 44 -0.88 2.70 11.77
N SER A 45 0.10 3.20 12.54
CA SER A 45 1.29 2.42 12.93
C SER A 45 1.04 1.50 14.13
N ARG A 46 -0.09 1.66 14.85
CA ARG A 46 -0.49 0.86 16.02
C ARG A 46 -1.11 -0.49 15.67
N GLN A 47 -0.67 -1.19 14.63
CA GLN A 47 -1.16 -2.55 14.32
C GLN A 47 -0.89 -3.60 15.44
N LYS A 48 -0.31 -3.16 16.56
CA LYS A 48 -0.11 -3.81 17.87
C LYS A 48 -1.36 -4.35 18.59
N ALA A 49 -2.59 -4.17 18.10
CA ALA A 49 -3.78 -4.60 18.85
C ALA A 49 -4.09 -6.11 18.76
N ASN A 50 -3.55 -6.82 17.76
CA ASN A 50 -3.83 -8.24 17.50
C ASN A 50 -2.57 -9.10 17.24
N GLU A 51 -1.36 -8.59 17.50
CA GLU A 51 -0.12 -9.37 17.40
C GLU A 51 0.10 -10.13 18.72
N HIS A 52 0.42 -11.43 18.64
CA HIS A 52 0.82 -12.22 19.80
C HIS A 52 2.02 -11.54 20.50
N GLU A 53 2.02 -11.56 21.83
CA GLU A 53 3.00 -10.87 22.70
C GLU A 53 4.46 -11.13 22.36
N GLU A 54 4.76 -12.27 21.72
CA GLU A 54 6.10 -12.72 21.34
C GLU A 54 6.69 -12.02 20.10
N GLN A 55 5.90 -11.27 19.32
CA GLN A 55 6.37 -10.50 18.15
C GLN A 55 6.48 -8.99 18.42
N ARG A 56 6.36 -8.59 19.70
CA ARG A 56 6.47 -7.21 20.15
C ARG A 56 7.93 -6.71 20.16
N ASP A 57 8.62 -6.77 19.03
CA ASP A 57 9.83 -6.00 18.87
C ASP A 57 9.44 -4.51 18.80
N GLU A 58 9.59 -3.81 19.93
CA GLU A 58 9.33 -2.37 20.07
C GLU A 58 10.17 -1.49 19.12
N ALA A 59 11.09 -2.09 18.36
CA ALA A 59 12.11 -1.44 17.55
C ALA A 59 11.85 -1.44 16.03
N ILE A 60 10.66 -1.83 15.54
CA ILE A 60 10.38 -1.88 14.10
C ILE A 60 9.26 -0.89 13.73
N SER A 61 9.53 0.06 12.83
CA SER A 61 8.49 0.91 12.25
C SER A 61 7.60 0.09 11.31
N HIS A 62 6.29 0.31 11.34
CA HIS A 62 5.34 -0.31 10.39
C HIS A 62 4.95 0.63 9.24
N LEU A 63 5.66 1.76 9.11
CA LEU A 63 5.43 2.75 8.08
C LEU A 63 6.33 2.51 6.88
N TYR A 64 5.79 2.84 5.72
CA TYR A 64 6.49 2.89 4.46
C TYR A 64 6.43 4.31 3.93
N ASP A 65 7.51 4.76 3.29
CA ASP A 65 7.49 5.97 2.48
C ASP A 65 6.73 5.75 1.16
N LYS A 66 6.51 6.82 0.41
CA LYS A 66 5.81 6.79 -0.89
C LYS A 66 6.45 5.86 -1.93
N GLU A 67 7.73 5.52 -1.76
CA GLU A 67 8.48 4.63 -2.65
C GLU A 67 8.40 3.16 -2.21
N ALA A 68 7.56 2.85 -1.22
CA ALA A 68 7.38 1.55 -0.59
C ALA A 68 8.63 1.04 0.15
N ARG A 69 9.52 1.93 0.59
CA ARG A 69 10.60 1.58 1.50
C ARG A 69 10.10 1.70 2.93
N LYS A 70 10.34 0.66 3.73
CA LYS A 70 10.02 0.65 5.15
C LYS A 70 10.89 1.70 5.87
N LEU A 71 10.28 2.54 6.69
CA LEU A 71 10.99 3.54 7.48
C LEU A 71 11.75 2.85 8.62
N SER A 72 12.85 3.46 9.04
CA SER A 72 13.45 3.17 10.34
C SER A 72 12.63 3.79 11.47
N VAL A 73 12.85 3.36 12.71
CA VAL A 73 12.22 3.98 13.89
C VAL A 73 12.60 5.46 14.02
N ASP A 74 13.84 5.81 13.70
CA ASP A 74 14.30 7.20 13.80
C ASP A 74 13.70 8.06 12.69
N GLU A 75 13.55 7.55 11.46
CA GLU A 75 12.83 8.25 10.40
C GLU A 75 11.34 8.47 10.75
N GLU A 76 10.70 7.50 11.42
CA GLU A 76 9.32 7.69 11.93
C GLU A 76 9.26 8.77 13.01
N LYS A 77 10.21 8.79 13.96
CA LYS A 77 10.29 9.83 14.99
C LYS A 77 10.52 11.21 14.39
N GLU A 78 11.45 11.33 13.45
CA GLU A 78 11.75 12.59 12.76
C GLU A 78 10.52 13.12 12.01
N LEU A 79 9.79 12.24 11.31
CA LEU A 79 8.53 12.61 10.65
C LEU A 79 7.49 13.11 11.64
N ILE A 80 7.33 12.42 12.78
CA ILE A 80 6.40 12.83 13.84
C ILE A 80 6.78 14.19 14.38
N GLU A 81 8.06 14.39 14.75
CA GLU A 81 8.56 15.65 15.28
C GLU A 81 8.39 16.79 14.27
N LEU A 82 8.70 16.55 13.00
CA LEU A 82 8.53 17.52 11.92
C LEU A 82 7.07 17.98 11.81
N LEU A 83 6.11 17.05 11.87
CA LEU A 83 4.69 17.36 11.81
C LEU A 83 4.17 18.02 13.10
N GLU A 84 4.70 17.69 14.27
CA GLU A 84 4.30 18.33 15.54
C GLU A 84 4.84 19.76 15.64
N THR A 85 6.09 20.00 15.21
CA THR A 85 6.79 21.28 15.34
C THR A 85 6.47 22.24 14.18
N LYS A 86 6.68 21.82 12.92
CA LYS A 86 6.46 22.67 11.73
C LYS A 86 5.02 22.63 11.23
N GLY A 87 4.29 21.57 11.57
CA GLY A 87 2.90 21.41 11.13
C GLY A 87 2.76 21.17 9.63
N THR A 88 1.50 21.04 9.18
CA THR A 88 1.15 21.00 7.76
C THR A 88 -0.07 21.88 7.51
N THR A 89 -0.22 22.40 6.29
CA THR A 89 -1.43 23.18 5.92
C THR A 89 -2.66 22.29 5.81
N SER A 90 -2.45 21.05 5.37
CA SER A 90 -3.50 20.10 5.06
C SER A 90 -2.94 18.69 5.00
N PHE A 91 -3.83 17.71 5.17
CA PHE A 91 -3.53 16.31 4.89
C PHE A 91 -4.75 15.62 4.28
N ARG A 92 -4.49 14.54 3.55
CA ARG A 92 -5.52 13.64 3.03
C ARG A 92 -5.21 12.23 3.49
N ARG A 93 -6.25 11.57 4.00
CA ARG A 93 -6.23 10.14 4.30
C ARG A 93 -6.81 9.40 3.11
N ILE A 94 -6.17 8.31 2.72
CA ILE A 94 -6.65 7.39 1.71
C ILE A 94 -6.54 5.98 2.28
N MET A 95 -7.54 5.16 2.03
CA MET A 95 -7.48 3.72 2.28
C MET A 95 -7.68 3.03 0.94
N ILE A 96 -6.79 2.10 0.60
CA ILE A 96 -6.92 1.24 -0.58
C ILE A 96 -7.05 -0.19 -0.08
N SER A 97 -8.13 -0.87 -0.44
CA SER A 97 -8.44 -2.23 0.02
C SER A 97 -8.85 -3.13 -1.15
N PRO A 98 -7.93 -4.03 -1.51
CA PRO A 98 -8.16 -5.27 -2.22
C PRO A 98 -9.46 -5.98 -1.88
N GLU A 99 -10.30 -6.49 -2.79
CA GLU A 99 -11.20 -7.62 -2.45
C GLU A 99 -10.45 -8.96 -2.59
N LYS A 100 -9.52 -9.05 -3.54
CA LYS A 100 -8.67 -10.22 -3.70
C LYS A 100 -7.53 -10.21 -2.68
N ASN A 101 -7.20 -11.39 -2.16
CA ASN A 101 -6.03 -11.60 -1.31
C ASN A 101 -4.76 -11.04 -1.97
N THR A 102 -4.14 -10.12 -1.26
CA THR A 102 -3.00 -9.32 -1.68
C THR A 102 -1.98 -9.41 -0.55
N THR A 103 -0.73 -9.79 -0.84
CA THR A 103 0.33 -9.84 0.15
C THR A 103 0.75 -8.43 0.59
N VAL A 104 1.52 -8.32 1.67
CA VAL A 104 2.08 -7.03 2.11
C VAL A 104 2.94 -6.41 0.99
N GLN A 105 3.77 -7.20 0.33
CA GLN A 105 4.63 -6.75 -0.76
C GLN A 105 3.81 -6.25 -1.95
N GLU A 106 2.76 -6.99 -2.35
CA GLU A 106 1.86 -6.56 -3.42
C GLU A 106 1.12 -5.27 -3.03
N MET A 107 0.62 -5.16 -1.79
CA MET A 107 -0.08 -3.96 -1.33
C MET A 107 0.85 -2.73 -1.27
N ALA A 108 2.12 -2.92 -0.92
CA ALA A 108 3.13 -1.87 -0.97
C ALA A 108 3.35 -1.39 -2.42
N GLN A 109 3.46 -2.32 -3.37
CA GLN A 109 3.61 -2.01 -4.79
C GLN A 109 2.35 -1.35 -5.38
N ILE A 110 1.15 -1.83 -5.03
CA ILE A 110 -0.12 -1.19 -5.43
C ILE A 110 -0.13 0.25 -4.95
N THR A 111 0.20 0.49 -3.69
CA THR A 111 0.22 1.82 -3.09
C THR A 111 1.22 2.73 -3.81
N LYS A 112 2.48 2.30 -3.93
CA LYS A 112 3.55 3.02 -4.64
C LYS A 112 3.13 3.39 -6.07
N ARG A 113 2.76 2.39 -6.88
CA ARG A 113 2.43 2.59 -8.30
C ARG A 113 1.18 3.46 -8.47
N THR A 114 0.23 3.39 -7.52
CA THR A 114 -0.96 4.25 -7.53
C THR A 114 -0.59 5.70 -7.26
N LEU A 115 0.20 5.96 -6.21
CA LEU A 115 0.60 7.31 -5.85
C LEU A 115 1.46 7.94 -6.94
N ALA A 116 2.43 7.21 -7.49
CA ALA A 116 3.30 7.68 -8.56
C ALA A 116 2.50 8.03 -9.83
N ALA A 117 1.63 7.14 -10.29
CA ALA A 117 0.80 7.38 -11.47
C ALA A 117 -0.22 8.51 -11.26
N PHE A 118 -0.71 8.69 -10.02
CA PHE A 118 -1.61 9.80 -9.71
C PHE A 118 -0.87 11.15 -9.71
N GLU A 119 0.35 11.22 -9.16
CA GLU A 119 1.20 12.42 -9.26
C GLU A 119 1.51 12.76 -10.72
N GLU A 120 1.86 11.77 -11.54
CA GLU A 120 2.16 11.93 -12.96
C GLU A 120 0.97 12.50 -13.73
N LYS A 121 -0.21 11.89 -13.57
CA LYS A 121 -1.42 12.29 -14.33
C LYS A 121 -2.01 13.63 -13.90
N THR A 122 -1.75 14.08 -12.67
CA THR A 122 -2.34 15.33 -12.13
C THR A 122 -1.35 16.48 -11.98
N GLY A 123 -0.05 16.20 -12.03
CA GLY A 123 1.01 17.17 -11.71
C GLY A 123 1.06 17.58 -10.24
N LYS A 124 0.20 17.03 -9.36
CA LYS A 124 0.19 17.34 -7.94
C LYS A 124 1.38 16.67 -7.26
N LYS A 125 2.07 17.41 -6.40
CA LYS A 125 3.24 16.92 -5.66
C LYS A 125 2.92 16.85 -4.18
N TYR A 126 3.22 15.73 -3.56
CA TYR A 126 2.95 15.54 -2.15
C TYR A 126 3.92 14.57 -1.51
N ASP A 127 3.99 14.64 -0.18
CA ASP A 127 4.65 13.64 0.63
C ASP A 127 3.61 12.62 1.07
N ALA A 128 4.01 11.36 1.20
CA ALA A 128 3.13 10.31 1.65
C ALA A 128 3.87 9.31 2.52
N VAL A 129 3.16 8.84 3.54
CA VAL A 129 3.51 7.65 4.32
C VAL A 129 2.31 6.74 4.40
N PHE A 130 2.55 5.45 4.53
CA PHE A 130 1.47 4.48 4.67
C PHE A 130 1.82 3.32 5.58
N ALA A 131 0.80 2.72 6.16
CA ALA A 131 0.87 1.44 6.86
C ALA A 131 0.02 0.42 6.09
N ILE A 132 0.43 -0.86 6.14
CA ILE A 132 -0.32 -1.97 5.55
C ILE A 132 -0.86 -2.82 6.68
N HIS A 133 -2.17 -3.04 6.68
CA HIS A 133 -2.87 -3.82 7.67
C HIS A 133 -3.38 -5.13 7.07
N THR A 134 -3.21 -6.20 7.84
CA THR A 134 -3.55 -7.60 7.51
C THR A 134 -4.50 -8.22 8.51
N ASN A 135 -4.94 -7.45 9.52
CA ASN A 135 -5.78 -7.90 10.64
C ASN A 135 -7.29 -7.93 10.34
N THR A 136 -7.67 -7.70 9.09
CA THR A 136 -9.06 -7.80 8.61
C THR A 136 -9.13 -8.80 7.47
N GLU A 137 -10.35 -9.16 7.03
CA GLU A 137 -10.58 -10.10 5.92
C GLU A 137 -9.74 -9.80 4.66
N HIS A 138 -9.50 -8.52 4.38
CA HIS A 138 -8.65 -8.12 3.28
C HIS A 138 -7.45 -7.28 3.74
N THR A 139 -6.28 -7.57 3.15
CA THR A 139 -5.11 -6.71 3.30
C THR A 139 -5.38 -5.35 2.68
N HIS A 140 -5.07 -4.27 3.40
CA HIS A 140 -5.36 -2.91 2.97
C HIS A 140 -4.28 -1.93 3.42
N ALA A 141 -4.12 -0.83 2.68
CA ALA A 141 -3.19 0.23 3.04
C ALA A 141 -3.95 1.44 3.58
N HIS A 142 -3.46 1.99 4.70
CA HIS A 142 -3.81 3.32 5.19
C HIS A 142 -2.70 4.31 4.83
N ILE A 143 -3.06 5.32 4.05
CA ILE A 143 -2.13 6.28 3.46
C ILE A 143 -2.44 7.67 4.03
N LEU A 144 -1.42 8.35 4.52
CA LEU A 144 -1.47 9.75 4.88
C LEU A 144 -0.64 10.54 3.86
N ILE A 145 -1.31 11.43 3.14
CA ILE A 145 -0.68 12.36 2.22
C ILE A 145 -0.65 13.75 2.85
N THR A 146 0.50 14.41 2.84
CA THR A 146 0.70 15.77 3.31
C THR A 146 1.27 16.66 2.21
N SER A 147 1.02 17.96 2.29
CA SER A 147 1.59 18.94 1.39
C SER A 147 1.53 20.34 2.01
N ASN A 148 2.53 21.14 1.69
CA ASN A 148 2.54 22.57 2.01
C ASN A 148 1.67 23.40 1.05
N LYS A 149 1.25 22.84 -0.09
CA LYS A 149 0.32 23.47 -1.03
C LYS A 149 -1.05 22.82 -0.94
N TYR A 150 -2.02 23.49 -0.35
CA TYR A 150 -3.37 22.94 -0.12
C TYR A 150 -4.06 22.45 -1.41
N ASN A 151 -3.83 23.12 -2.55
CA ASN A 151 -4.39 22.74 -3.86
C ASN A 151 -3.93 21.36 -4.35
N TYR A 152 -2.79 20.87 -3.85
CA TYR A 152 -2.31 19.53 -4.17
C TYR A 152 -3.07 18.43 -3.43
N LEU A 153 -3.73 18.75 -2.31
CA LEU A 153 -4.51 17.78 -1.54
C LEU A 153 -6.03 17.95 -1.71
N ARG A 154 -6.48 19.11 -2.18
CA ARG A 154 -7.88 19.32 -2.59
C ARG A 154 -8.10 18.62 -3.92
N LEU A 155 -8.94 17.58 -3.91
CA LEU A 155 -9.25 16.79 -5.10
C LEU A 155 -10.66 17.09 -5.60
N SER A 156 -10.80 17.37 -6.89
CA SER A 156 -12.08 17.48 -7.58
C SER A 156 -12.77 16.11 -7.68
N LYS A 157 -14.06 16.09 -8.06
CA LYS A 157 -14.76 14.81 -8.30
C LYS A 157 -14.09 13.98 -9.39
N GLN A 158 -13.54 14.61 -10.42
CA GLN A 158 -12.81 13.93 -11.50
C GLN A 158 -11.49 13.37 -11.00
N GLU A 159 -10.73 14.13 -10.20
CA GLU A 159 -9.47 13.67 -9.61
C GLU A 159 -9.70 12.51 -8.61
N LEU A 160 -10.78 12.53 -7.84
CA LEU A 160 -11.16 11.41 -6.97
C LEU A 160 -11.51 10.14 -7.77
N ARG A 161 -12.20 10.29 -8.91
CA ARG A 161 -12.47 9.17 -9.82
C ARG A 161 -11.18 8.65 -10.45
N LEU A 162 -10.27 9.54 -10.86
CA LEU A 162 -8.97 9.19 -11.42
C LEU A 162 -8.11 8.42 -10.41
N LEU A 163 -8.05 8.87 -9.16
CA LEU A 163 -7.37 8.14 -8.08
C LEU A 163 -7.95 6.73 -7.94
N ARG A 164 -9.29 6.60 -7.95
CA ARG A 164 -9.96 5.29 -7.86
C ARG A 164 -9.61 4.38 -9.03
N GLN A 165 -9.73 4.88 -10.26
CA GLN A 165 -9.42 4.12 -11.47
C GLN A 165 -7.95 3.71 -11.52
N THR A 166 -7.04 4.60 -11.10
CA THR A 166 -5.61 4.32 -11.07
C THR A 166 -5.30 3.20 -10.08
N ALA A 167 -5.86 3.25 -8.86
CA ALA A 167 -5.69 2.18 -7.89
C ALA A 167 -6.23 0.84 -8.39
N ILE A 168 -7.44 0.82 -8.99
CA ILE A 168 -8.01 -0.39 -9.62
C ILE A 168 -7.07 -0.94 -10.70
N GLN A 169 -6.59 -0.07 -11.58
CA GLN A 169 -5.69 -0.44 -12.66
C GLN A 169 -4.41 -1.08 -12.11
N LYS A 170 -3.77 -0.44 -11.11
CA LYS A 170 -2.52 -0.94 -10.52
C LYS A 170 -2.69 -2.22 -9.72
N THR A 171 -3.83 -2.41 -9.05
CA THR A 171 -4.20 -3.69 -8.44
C THR A 171 -4.30 -4.80 -9.48
N ASN A 172 -5.01 -4.55 -10.60
CA ASN A 172 -5.17 -5.56 -11.65
C ASN A 172 -3.84 -5.90 -12.35
N GLU A 173 -2.98 -4.90 -12.60
CA GLU A 173 -1.63 -5.11 -13.15
C GLU A 173 -0.81 -6.05 -12.26
N ILE A 174 -0.74 -5.78 -10.95
CA ILE A 174 0.03 -6.59 -10.01
C ILE A 174 -0.54 -8.01 -9.87
N HIS A 175 -1.87 -8.17 -9.83
CA HIS A 175 -2.47 -9.50 -9.79
C HIS A 175 -2.21 -10.30 -11.08
N LYS A 176 -2.15 -9.62 -12.23
CA LYS A 176 -1.79 -10.24 -13.50
C LYS A 176 -0.31 -10.64 -13.52
N GLU A 177 0.59 -9.78 -13.06
CA GLU A 177 2.03 -10.08 -12.90
C GLU A 177 2.21 -11.34 -12.04
N ARG A 178 1.53 -11.44 -10.88
CA ARG A 178 1.56 -12.63 -10.02
C ARG A 178 1.07 -13.89 -10.75
N GLN A 179 -0.01 -13.79 -11.53
CA GLN A 179 -0.53 -14.95 -12.27
C GLN A 179 0.47 -15.43 -13.32
N GLN A 180 1.13 -14.50 -14.02
CA GLN A 180 2.16 -14.81 -15.01
C GLN A 180 3.38 -15.46 -14.35
N GLU A 181 3.85 -14.92 -13.22
CA GLU A 181 4.96 -15.49 -12.45
C GLU A 181 4.65 -16.92 -11.99
N ARG A 182 3.46 -17.16 -11.43
CA ARG A 182 3.02 -18.51 -11.03
C ARG A 182 2.99 -19.49 -12.21
N SER A 183 2.45 -19.06 -13.35
CA SER A 183 2.40 -19.89 -14.56
C SER A 183 3.80 -20.25 -15.04
N PHE A 184 4.73 -19.30 -14.98
CA PHE A 184 6.12 -19.52 -15.37
C PHE A 184 6.83 -20.51 -14.43
N VAL A 185 6.70 -20.33 -13.11
CA VAL A 185 7.26 -21.24 -12.10
C VAL A 185 6.72 -22.66 -12.29
N GLN A 186 5.41 -22.82 -12.50
CA GLN A 186 4.82 -24.14 -12.74
C GLN A 186 5.41 -24.80 -14.00
N THR A 187 5.58 -24.03 -15.08
CA THR A 187 6.16 -24.56 -16.32
C THR A 187 7.58 -25.08 -16.09
N ILE A 188 8.41 -24.33 -15.34
CA ILE A 188 9.77 -24.77 -14.99
C ILE A 188 9.73 -26.06 -14.16
N GLN A 189 8.83 -26.14 -13.17
CA GLN A 189 8.70 -27.32 -12.32
C GLN A 189 8.32 -28.55 -13.14
N ASP A 190 7.35 -28.43 -14.05
CA ASP A 190 6.92 -29.52 -14.93
C ASP A 190 8.07 -29.99 -15.86
N GLU A 191 8.89 -29.07 -16.37
CA GLU A 191 10.05 -29.39 -17.19
C GLU A 191 11.17 -30.09 -16.40
N LEU A 192 11.45 -29.62 -15.18
CA LEU A 192 12.42 -30.25 -14.28
C LEU A 192 12.00 -31.67 -13.86
N GLU A 193 10.71 -31.88 -13.61
CA GLU A 193 10.18 -33.20 -13.30
C GLU A 193 10.34 -34.16 -14.48
N LYS A 194 10.01 -33.72 -15.70
CA LYS A 194 10.22 -34.51 -16.93
C LYS A 194 11.69 -34.85 -17.14
N PHE A 195 12.59 -33.87 -16.97
CA PHE A 195 14.03 -34.08 -17.09
C PHE A 195 14.52 -35.10 -16.06
N THR A 196 14.11 -34.95 -14.80
CA THR A 196 14.51 -35.86 -13.71
C THR A 196 13.97 -37.27 -13.93
N ALA A 197 12.73 -37.41 -14.39
CA ALA A 197 12.14 -38.70 -14.72
C ALA A 197 12.90 -39.40 -15.86
N LYS A 198 13.22 -38.66 -16.93
CA LYS A 198 14.02 -39.19 -18.03
C LYS A 198 15.41 -39.61 -17.58
N PHE A 199 16.11 -38.77 -16.81
CA PHE A 199 17.44 -39.10 -16.28
C PHE A 199 17.43 -40.39 -15.42
N ARG A 200 16.40 -40.59 -14.59
CA ARG A 200 16.23 -41.83 -13.83
C ARG A 200 16.00 -43.04 -14.72
N GLN A 201 15.21 -42.89 -15.79
CA GLN A 201 14.98 -43.96 -16.75
C GLN A 201 16.28 -44.32 -17.49
N ASP A 202 16.98 -43.34 -18.04
CA ASP A 202 18.23 -43.53 -18.79
C ASP A 202 19.29 -44.24 -17.92
N ASN A 203 19.41 -43.86 -16.64
CA ASN A 203 20.32 -44.54 -15.71
C ASN A 203 19.92 -45.99 -15.43
N LYS A 204 18.62 -46.27 -15.28
CA LYS A 204 18.13 -47.64 -15.08
C LYS A 204 18.40 -48.52 -16.30
N GLU A 205 18.27 -47.97 -17.50
CA GLU A 205 18.60 -48.66 -18.74
C GLU A 205 20.10 -48.96 -18.85
N LEU A 206 20.96 -48.01 -18.46
CA LEU A 206 22.42 -48.20 -18.42
C LEU A 206 22.87 -49.25 -17.39
N GLU A 207 22.24 -49.31 -16.21
CA GLU A 207 22.53 -50.34 -15.22
C GLU A 207 22.14 -51.73 -15.73
N ASN A 208 20.99 -51.86 -16.37
CA ASN A 208 20.52 -53.13 -16.94
C ASN A 208 21.41 -53.61 -18.11
N ALA A 209 22.00 -52.69 -18.89
CA ALA A 209 22.88 -53.03 -20.01
C ALA A 209 24.30 -53.46 -19.60
N ARG A 210 24.66 -53.37 -18.31
CA ARG A 210 25.96 -53.77 -17.76
C ARG A 210 25.99 -55.20 -17.19
N ILE A 211 24.86 -55.89 -17.18
CA ILE A 211 24.70 -57.30 -16.74
C ILE A 211 24.67 -58.19 -17.98
#